data_AF-A0A2P9GHX0-F1
#
_entry.id   AF-A0A2P9GHX0-F1
#
_cell.length_a   1.000
_cell.length_b   1.000
_cell.length_c   1.000
_cell.angle_alpha   90.00
_cell.angle_beta   90.00
_cell.angle_gamma   90.00
#
_symmetry.space_group_name_H-M   'P 1'
#
loop_
_entity.id
_entity.type
_entity.pdbx_description
1 polymer ?
#
loop_
_entity_poly.entity_id
_entity_poly.type
_entity_poly.pdbx_seq_one_letter_code
_entity_poly.pdbx_strand_id
1 'polypeptide(L)'
;MSYATCPFNFVNINPNQKEDLLRFEISAVDNYNHFKELETKSRIRFSLVILIISILLYYFYTYRNSNIIIETLNNVPLVSFTIIFFYFVIKYDYKNLFKSKDYINSLNKTLKGFNLHLDKKTLKLCLIGTLRKE
;
A
#
# COMPACT_ATOMS: atom_id res chain seq x y z
N MET A 1 29.75 -0.30 -3.21
CA MET A 1 28.60 0.60 -2.97
C MET A 1 28.33 1.35 -4.26
N SER A 2 27.19 1.12 -4.91
CA SER A 2 26.77 1.93 -6.07
C SER A 2 26.28 3.29 -5.55
N TYR A 3 27.03 4.36 -5.82
CA TYR A 3 26.60 5.72 -5.51
C TYR A 3 25.36 6.08 -6.34
N ALA A 4 24.36 6.71 -5.72
CA ALA A 4 23.18 7.22 -6.41
C ALA A 4 23.16 8.75 -6.30
N THR A 5 22.95 9.44 -7.42
CA THR A 5 22.83 10.90 -7.45
C THR A 5 21.36 11.28 -7.42
N CYS A 6 20.95 11.92 -6.33
CA CYS A 6 19.57 12.37 -6.09
C CYS A 6 19.57 13.87 -5.69
N PRO A 7 18.76 14.73 -6.32
CA PRO A 7 18.02 14.49 -7.57
C PRO A 7 18.97 14.43 -8.78
N PHE A 8 18.52 13.80 -9.86
CA PHE A 8 19.27 13.71 -11.12
C PHE A 8 19.49 15.06 -11.83
N ASN A 9 18.84 16.13 -11.37
CA ASN A 9 18.89 17.46 -12.00
C ASN A 9 20.29 18.06 -12.13
N PHE A 10 21.24 17.60 -11.30
CA PHE A 10 22.64 18.05 -11.29
C PHE A 10 23.55 17.18 -12.15
N VAL A 11 22.99 16.24 -12.90
CA VAL A 11 23.73 15.38 -13.82
C VAL A 11 23.71 16.01 -15.22
N ASN A 12 24.88 16.02 -15.87
CA ASN A 12 25.04 16.46 -17.25
C ASN A 12 24.45 15.41 -18.22
N ILE A 13 23.17 15.59 -18.56
CA ILE A 13 22.40 14.78 -19.50
C ILE A 13 21.77 15.73 -20.53
N ASN A 14 21.54 15.24 -21.75
CA ASN A 14 20.82 15.97 -22.79
C ASN A 14 19.51 16.58 -22.23
N PRO A 15 19.24 17.88 -22.46
CA PRO A 15 18.01 18.55 -22.03
C PRO A 15 16.72 17.80 -22.34
N ASN A 16 16.61 17.17 -23.52
CA ASN A 16 15.42 16.41 -23.90
C ASN A 16 15.22 15.17 -23.02
N GLN A 17 16.31 14.44 -22.74
CA GLN A 17 16.28 13.30 -21.83
C GLN A 17 15.96 13.72 -20.40
N LYS A 18 16.43 14.91 -19.99
CA LYS A 18 16.11 15.48 -18.68
C LYS A 18 14.62 15.78 -18.55
N GLU A 19 14.00 16.33 -19.59
CA GLU A 19 12.56 16.59 -19.62
C GLU A 19 11.75 15.28 -19.60
N ASP A 20 12.15 14.27 -20.36
CA ASP A 20 11.49 12.96 -20.35
C ASP A 20 11.57 12.28 -18.97
N LEU A 21 12.72 12.36 -18.30
CA LEU A 21 12.89 11.84 -16.93
C LEU A 21 12.05 12.61 -15.91
N LEU A 22 11.90 13.93 -16.07
CA LEU A 22 11.02 14.74 -15.21
C LEU A 22 9.54 14.36 -15.42
N ARG A 23 9.11 14.20 -16.68
CA ARG A 23 7.74 13.73 -17.00
C ARG A 23 7.48 12.34 -16.43
N PHE A 24 8.46 11.45 -16.52
CA PHE A 24 8.40 10.13 -15.91
C PHE A 24 8.30 10.21 -14.37
N GLU A 25 9.11 11.06 -13.72
CA GLU A 25 9.05 11.26 -12.27
C GLU A 25 7.64 11.70 -11.85
N ILE A 26 7.07 12.72 -12.51
CA ILE A 26 5.72 13.22 -12.22
C ILE A 26 4.70 12.09 -12.34
N SER A 27 4.72 11.34 -13.45
CA SER A 27 3.79 10.22 -13.66
C SER A 27 3.97 9.09 -12.62
N ALA A 28 5.20 8.79 -12.23
CA ALA A 28 5.49 7.77 -11.23
C ALA A 28 4.99 8.19 -9.84
N VAL A 29 5.18 9.47 -9.49
CA VAL A 29 4.71 10.06 -8.23
C VAL A 29 3.19 10.12 -8.18
N ASP A 30 2.52 10.50 -9.27
CA ASP A 30 1.06 10.52 -9.34
C ASP A 30 0.46 9.11 -9.15
N ASN A 31 1.03 8.11 -9.81
CA ASN A 31 0.62 6.71 -9.61
C ASN A 31 0.86 6.24 -8.16
N TYR A 32 2.01 6.59 -7.58
CA TYR A 32 2.28 6.30 -6.17
C TYR A 32 1.24 6.94 -5.25
N ASN A 33 0.90 8.22 -5.46
CA ASN A 33 -0.09 8.95 -4.68
C ASN A 33 -1.48 8.31 -4.81
N HIS A 34 -1.88 7.93 -6.01
CA HIS A 34 -3.13 7.20 -6.24
C HIS A 34 -3.18 5.88 -5.45
N PHE A 35 -2.12 5.06 -5.51
CA PHE A 35 -2.03 3.84 -4.72
C PHE A 35 -2.00 4.11 -3.21
N LYS A 36 -1.39 5.22 -2.79
CA LYS A 36 -1.33 5.62 -1.38
C LYS A 36 -2.70 6.03 -0.84
N GLU A 37 -3.51 6.68 -1.66
CA GLU A 37 -4.90 7.00 -1.33
C GLU A 37 -5.74 5.73 -1.16
N LEU A 38 -5.60 4.76 -2.08
CA LEU A 38 -6.25 3.45 -1.96
C LEU A 38 -5.82 2.70 -0.69
N GLU A 39 -4.53 2.69 -0.37
CA GLU A 39 -4.00 2.11 0.86
C GLU A 39 -4.61 2.76 2.10
N THR A 40 -4.71 4.09 2.11
CA THR A 40 -5.27 4.84 3.24
C THR A 40 -6.75 4.52 3.44
N LYS A 41 -7.53 4.50 2.36
CA LYS A 41 -8.95 4.09 2.39
C LYS A 41 -9.12 2.66 2.90
N SER A 42 -8.28 1.72 2.43
CA SER A 42 -8.31 0.34 2.91
C SER A 42 -7.88 0.21 4.36
N ARG A 43 -6.93 1.02 4.86
CA ARG A 43 -6.56 1.03 6.28
C ARG A 43 -7.72 1.48 7.16
N ILE A 44 -8.45 2.52 6.76
CA ILE A 44 -9.65 2.97 7.48
C ILE A 44 -10.71 1.87 7.52
N ARG A 45 -11.00 1.23 6.38
CA ARG A 45 -11.95 0.10 6.30
C ARG A 45 -11.52 -1.07 7.19
N PHE A 46 -10.25 -1.44 7.14
CA PHE A 46 -9.69 -2.50 7.98
C PHE A 46 -9.86 -2.20 9.48
N SER A 47 -9.55 -0.97 9.90
CA SER A 47 -9.76 -0.54 11.29
C SER A 47 -11.24 -0.58 11.70
N LEU A 48 -12.16 -0.17 10.81
CA LEU A 48 -13.60 -0.26 11.06
C LEU A 48 -14.07 -1.70 11.20
N VAL A 49 -13.58 -2.62 10.37
CA VAL A 49 -13.92 -4.05 10.45
C VAL A 49 -13.46 -4.64 11.79
N ILE A 50 -12.24 -4.33 12.24
CA ILE A 50 -11.75 -4.76 13.55
C ILE A 50 -12.60 -4.18 14.69
N LEU A 51 -12.99 -2.90 14.59
CA LEU A 51 -13.87 -2.28 15.58
C LEU A 51 -15.22 -2.99 15.65
N ILE A 52 -15.84 -3.29 14.51
CA ILE A 52 -17.11 -4.02 14.43
C ILE A 52 -16.98 -5.39 15.09
N ILE A 53 -15.94 -6.16 14.75
CA ILE A 53 -15.68 -7.47 15.36
C ILE A 53 -15.52 -7.34 16.88
N SER A 54 -14.79 -6.33 17.34
CA SER A 54 -14.56 -6.08 18.77
C SER A 54 -15.87 -5.76 19.51
N ILE A 55 -16.73 -4.93 18.92
CA ILE A 55 -18.05 -4.60 19.48
C ILE A 55 -18.95 -5.84 19.51
N LEU A 56 -18.96 -6.66 18.45
CA LEU A 56 -19.72 -7.90 18.40
C LEU A 56 -19.27 -8.86 19.51
N LEU A 57 -17.96 -9.05 19.68
CA LEU A 57 -17.40 -9.88 20.74
C LEU A 57 -17.78 -9.36 22.14
N TYR A 58 -17.71 -8.05 22.35
CA TYR A 58 -18.13 -7.43 23.61
C TYR A 58 -19.62 -7.64 23.88
N TYR A 59 -20.46 -7.50 22.86
CA TYR A 59 -21.89 -7.74 22.95
C TYR A 59 -22.20 -9.20 23.30
N PHE A 60 -21.57 -10.15 22.60
CA PHE A 60 -21.70 -11.58 22.89
C PHE A 60 -21.26 -11.92 24.31
N TYR A 61 -20.18 -11.30 24.80
CA TYR A 61 -19.70 -11.51 26.16
C TYR A 61 -20.68 -10.96 27.21
N THR A 62 -21.15 -9.73 27.01
CA THR A 62 -22.07 -9.04 27.94
C THR A 62 -23.41 -9.78 28.06
N TYR A 63 -23.92 -10.30 26.96
CA TYR A 63 -25.22 -10.97 26.89
C TYR A 63 -25.11 -12.51 26.83
N ARG A 64 -23.99 -13.09 27.29
CA ARG A 64 -23.72 -14.53 27.18
C ARG A 64 -24.77 -15.45 27.82
N ASN A 65 -25.52 -14.96 28.80
CA ASN A 65 -26.57 -15.72 29.49
C ASN A 65 -27.96 -15.54 28.86
N SER A 66 -28.08 -14.73 27.80
CA SER A 66 -29.34 -14.53 27.09
C SER A 66 -29.64 -15.72 26.19
N ASN A 67 -30.82 -16.31 26.32
CA ASN A 67 -31.27 -17.43 25.48
C ASN A 67 -31.20 -17.10 23.98
N ILE A 68 -31.51 -15.85 23.61
CA ILE A 68 -31.44 -15.37 22.23
C ILE A 68 -30.01 -15.47 21.68
N ILE A 69 -29.02 -15.08 22.48
CA ILE A 69 -27.61 -15.14 22.07
C ILE A 69 -27.13 -16.58 21.95
N ILE A 70 -27.52 -17.44 22.90
CA ILE A 70 -27.18 -18.86 22.89
C ILE A 70 -27.77 -19.54 21.65
N GLU A 71 -29.05 -19.30 21.32
CA GLU A 71 -29.69 -19.81 20.11
C GLU A 71 -29.01 -19.30 18.83
N THR A 72 -28.64 -18.02 18.80
CA THR A 72 -27.95 -17.42 17.66
C THR A 72 -26.56 -18.04 17.44
N LEU A 73 -25.79 -18.28 18.51
CA LEU A 73 -24.49 -18.94 18.44
C LEU A 73 -24.59 -20.42 18.05
N ASN A 74 -25.68 -21.10 18.44
CA ASN A 74 -25.95 -22.48 18.05
C ASN A 74 -26.44 -22.60 16.59
N ASN A 75 -26.80 -21.50 15.94
CA ASN A 75 -27.10 -21.47 14.51
C ASN A 75 -25.82 -21.55 13.67
N VAL A 76 -25.31 -22.78 13.51
CA VAL A 76 -24.05 -23.07 12.79
C VAL A 76 -23.99 -22.45 11.38
N PRO A 77 -25.04 -22.53 10.54
CA PRO A 77 -25.02 -21.87 9.23
C PRO A 77 -24.80 -20.36 9.32
N LEU A 78 -25.48 -19.68 10.24
CA LEU A 78 -25.34 -18.23 10.41
C LEU A 78 -23.94 -17.84 10.89
N VAL A 79 -23.43 -18.54 11.91
CA VAL A 79 -22.10 -18.27 12.48
C VAL A 79 -20.99 -18.56 11.46
N SER A 80 -21.08 -19.67 10.73
CA SER A 80 -20.11 -19.99 9.68
C SER A 80 -20.10 -18.94 8.56
N PHE A 81 -21.27 -18.50 8.11
CA PHE A 81 -21.38 -17.46 7.08
C PHE A 81 -20.78 -16.13 7.52
N THR A 82 -21.04 -15.71 8.77
CA THR A 82 -20.47 -14.46 9.31
C THR A 82 -18.94 -14.52 9.42
N ILE A 83 -18.38 -15.64 9.88
CA ILE A 83 -16.92 -15.85 9.93
C ILE A 83 -16.31 -15.77 8.53
N ILE A 84 -16.90 -16.47 7.55
CA ILE A 84 -16.43 -16.48 6.16
C ILE A 84 -16.50 -15.07 5.56
N PHE A 85 -17.60 -14.35 5.81
CA PHE A 85 -17.76 -12.97 5.36
C PHE A 85 -16.64 -12.06 5.88
N PHE A 86 -16.39 -12.06 7.19
CA PHE A 86 -15.30 -11.25 7.76
C PHE A 86 -13.93 -11.66 7.22
N TYR A 87 -13.69 -12.96 7.03
CA TYR A 87 -12.45 -13.44 6.43
C TYR A 87 -12.21 -12.85 5.03
N PHE A 88 -13.22 -12.85 4.15
CA PHE A 88 -13.09 -12.27 2.81
C PHE A 88 -12.86 -10.77 2.83
N VAL A 89 -13.59 -10.04 3.70
CA VAL A 89 -13.43 -8.59 3.85
C VAL A 89 -12.00 -8.24 4.31
N ILE A 90 -11.52 -8.90 5.38
CA ILE A 90 -10.17 -8.72 5.91
C ILE A 90 -9.13 -9.02 4.83
N LYS A 91 -9.28 -10.14 4.11
CA LYS A 91 -8.36 -10.54 3.03
C LYS A 91 -8.31 -9.50 1.91
N TYR A 92 -9.47 -8.97 1.51
CA TYR A 92 -9.56 -7.96 0.46
C TYR A 92 -8.88 -6.65 0.88
N ASP A 93 -9.17 -6.15 2.07
CA ASP A 93 -8.57 -4.90 2.56
C ASP A 93 -7.06 -5.06 2.81
N TYR A 94 -6.63 -6.21 3.33
CA TYR A 94 -5.21 -6.50 3.57
C TYR A 94 -4.38 -6.44 2.28
N LYS A 95 -4.90 -6.98 1.16
CA LYS A 95 -4.22 -6.92 -0.14
C LYS A 95 -3.94 -5.49 -0.59
N ASN A 96 -4.79 -4.54 -0.21
CA ASN A 96 -4.66 -3.14 -0.60
C ASN A 96 -3.71 -2.35 0.32
N LEU A 97 -3.37 -2.86 1.51
CA LEU A 97 -2.52 -2.16 2.49
C LEU A 97 -1.08 -1.92 2.03
N PHE A 98 -0.60 -2.64 1.02
CA PHE A 98 0.80 -2.58 0.59
C PHE A 98 0.98 -2.17 -0.88
N LYS A 99 -0.10 -1.79 -1.57
CA LYS A 99 -0.07 -1.44 -2.99
C LYS A 99 0.96 -0.36 -3.33
N SER A 100 1.08 0.70 -2.53
CA SER A 100 2.06 1.77 -2.78
C SER A 100 3.50 1.28 -2.66
N LYS A 101 3.78 0.41 -1.68
CA LYS A 101 5.11 -0.17 -1.47
C LYS A 101 5.47 -1.17 -2.58
N ASP A 102 4.53 -2.01 -2.98
CA ASP A 102 4.72 -3.00 -4.03
C ASP A 102 4.90 -2.32 -5.39
N TYR A 103 4.18 -1.23 -5.64
CA TYR A 103 4.39 -0.38 -6.81
C TYR A 103 5.83 0.14 -6.88
N ILE A 104 6.33 0.79 -5.83
CA ILE A 104 7.72 1.30 -5.81
C ILE A 104 8.74 0.18 -5.97
N ASN A 105 8.52 -0.97 -5.31
CA ASN A 105 9.43 -2.11 -5.44
C ASN A 105 9.45 -2.68 -6.87
N SER A 106 8.28 -2.80 -7.51
CA SER A 106 8.16 -3.25 -8.89
C SER A 106 8.80 -2.25 -9.86
N LEU A 107 8.49 -0.97 -9.69
CA LEU A 107 9.05 0.12 -10.47
C LEU A 107 10.58 0.15 -10.37
N ASN A 108 11.12 0.07 -9.17
CA ASN A 108 12.57 0.08 -8.95
C ASN A 108 13.28 -1.15 -9.52
N LYS A 109 12.62 -2.31 -9.63
CA LYS A 109 13.18 -3.46 -10.36
C LYS A 109 13.36 -3.16 -11.84
N THR A 110 12.38 -2.51 -12.46
CA THR A 110 12.43 -2.10 -13.86
C THR A 110 13.45 -0.99 -14.07
N LEU A 111 13.43 0.05 -13.22
CA LEU A 111 14.34 1.20 -13.30
C LEU A 111 15.81 0.83 -13.13
N LYS A 112 16.10 -0.23 -12.37
CA LYS A 112 17.47 -0.75 -12.22
C LYS A 112 18.10 -1.12 -13.57
N GLY A 113 17.31 -1.62 -14.53
CA GLY A 113 17.78 -1.91 -15.89
C GLY A 113 18.21 -0.67 -16.68
N PHE A 114 17.76 0.51 -16.26
CA PHE A 114 18.08 1.81 -16.85
C PHE A 114 19.06 2.64 -16.00
N ASN A 115 19.69 2.04 -14.98
CA ASN A 115 20.50 2.76 -13.99
C ASN A 115 19.73 3.88 -13.28
N LEU A 116 18.43 3.66 -13.03
CA LEU A 116 17.55 4.60 -12.34
C LEU A 116 17.00 3.98 -11.05
N HIS A 117 16.60 4.85 -10.13
CA HIS A 117 15.94 4.48 -8.88
C HIS A 117 15.01 5.62 -8.45
N LEU A 118 13.79 5.31 -8.03
CA LEU A 118 12.93 6.28 -7.36
C LEU A 118 13.12 6.15 -5.85
N ASP A 119 13.65 7.19 -5.21
CA ASP A 119 13.82 7.21 -3.75
C ASP A 119 12.46 7.25 -3.07
N LYS A 120 12.20 6.27 -2.21
CA LYS A 120 10.92 6.13 -1.52
C LYS A 120 10.65 7.26 -0.52
N LYS A 121 11.69 7.88 0.05
CA LYS A 121 11.52 8.94 1.05
C LYS A 121 11.23 10.29 0.41
N THR A 122 12.03 10.68 -0.57
CA THR A 122 11.91 11.98 -1.23
C THR A 122 10.99 11.96 -2.44
N LEU A 123 10.60 10.77 -2.94
CA LEU A 123 9.83 10.57 -4.16
C LEU A 123 10.50 11.19 -5.40
N LYS A 124 11.83 11.29 -5.38
CA LYS A 124 12.63 11.82 -6.49
C LYS A 124 13.33 10.71 -7.24
N LEU A 125 13.47 10.89 -8.54
CA LEU A 125 14.24 10.01 -9.39
C LEU A 125 15.74 10.25 -9.17
N CYS A 126 16.48 9.17 -9.18
CA CYS A 126 17.90 9.12 -8.91
C CYS A 126 18.58 8.29 -9.98
N LEU A 127 19.81 8.65 -10.31
CA LEU A 127 20.66 7.87 -11.19
C LEU A 127 21.61 7.01 -10.38
N ILE A 128 21.64 5.71 -10.66
CA ILE A 128 22.56 4.73 -10.09
C ILE A 128 23.86 4.78 -10.88
N GLY A 129 24.96 5.14 -10.25
CA GLY A 129 26.29 5.19 -10.86
C GLY A 129 27.03 6.50 -10.59
N THR A 130 28.34 6.47 -10.83
CA THR A 130 29.21 7.64 -10.74
C THR A 130 29.08 8.47 -12.02
N LEU A 131 28.03 9.27 -12.12
CA LEU A 131 28.04 10.38 -13.05
C LEU A 131 28.89 11.49 -12.42
N ARG A 132 29.94 11.93 -13.13
CA ARG A 132 30.79 13.05 -12.72
C ARG A 132 29.88 14.23 -12.38
N LYS A 133 29.91 14.67 -11.12
CA LYS A 133 29.46 15.99 -10.73
C LYS A 133 30.48 16.97 -11.31
N GLU A 134 30.05 17.85 -12.19
CA GLU A 134 30.75 19.11 -12.48
C GLU A 134 30.05 20.22 -11.71
#